data_AF-A0A6I2UN30-F1
#
_entry.id   AF-A0A6I2UN30-F1
#
_cell.length_a   1.000
_cell.length_b   1.000
_cell.length_c   1.000
_cell.angle_alpha   90.00
_cell.angle_beta   90.00
_cell.angle_gamma   90.00
#
_symmetry.space_group_name_H-M   'P 1'
#
loop_
_entity.id
_entity.type
_entity.pdbx_description
1 polymer ?
#
loop_
_entity_poly.entity_id
_entity_poly.type
_entity_poly.pdbx_seq_one_letter_code
_entity_poly.pdbx_strand_id
1 'polypeptide(L)' 'MELVVAFAVGLIVLCLIGKIVALPMKLLWKMITNSIVGAVLLWVVNLFGAGIQITFLKALIAGLFGIPGVLIVVLMSL' A
#
# COMPACT_ATOMS: atom_id res chain seq x y z
N MET A 1 10.42 40.41 21.55
CA MET A 1 9.30 40.12 20.63
C MET A 1 9.78 39.31 19.43
N GLU A 2 10.88 39.71 18.79
CA GLU A 2 11.56 39.02 17.67
C GLU A 2 11.73 37.50 17.83
N LEU A 3 12.20 37.06 19.01
CA LEU A 3 12.50 35.64 19.29
C LEU A 3 11.25 34.74 19.28
N VAL A 4 10.11 35.29 19.72
CA VAL A 4 8.81 34.60 19.72
C VAL A 4 8.29 34.44 18.29
N VAL A 5 8.50 35.47 17.45
CA VAL A 5 8.12 35.44 16.03
C VAL A 5 8.97 34.42 15.26
N ALA A 6 10.29 34.40 15.49
CA ALA A 6 11.18 33.42 14.87
C ALA A 6 10.81 31.97 15.26
N PHE A 7 10.49 31.73 16.54
CA PHE A 7 10.00 30.43 17.00
C PHE A 7 8.66 30.04 16.37
N ALA A 8 7.71 30.98 16.28
CA ALA A 8 6.41 30.71 15.66
C ALA A 8 6.56 30.36 14.17
N VAL A 9 7.40 31.10 13.44
CA VAL A 9 7.69 30.83 12.03
C VAL A 9 8.39 29.47 11.86
N GLY A 10 9.39 29.17 12.69
CA GLY A 10 10.07 27.87 12.69
C GLY A 10 9.11 26.70 12.95
N LEU A 11 8.19 26.85 13.90
CA LEU A 11 7.18 25.83 14.20
C LEU A 11 6.22 25.60 13.03
N ILE A 12 5.76 26.67 12.37
CA ILE A 12 4.88 26.59 11.20
C ILE A 12 5.57 25.85 10.05
N VAL A 13 6.83 26.19 9.77
CA VAL A 13 7.64 25.53 8.73
C VAL A 13 7.86 24.05 9.07
N LEU A 14 8.17 23.72 10.32
CA LEU A 14 8.33 22.34 10.78
C LEU A 14 7.04 21.53 10.62
N CYS A 15 5.88 22.11 10.96
CA CYS A 15 4.58 21.49 10.76
C CYS A 15 4.23 21.27 9.28
N LEU A 16 4.61 22.19 8.39
CA LEU A 16 4.44 22.04 6.94
C LEU A 16 5.26 20.86 6.40
N ILE A 17 6.54 20.79 6.77
CA ILE A 17 7.43 19.68 6.37
C ILE A 17 6.89 18.35 6.92
N GLY A 18 6.49 18.32 8.20
CA GLY A 18 5.91 17.14 8.82
C GLY A 18 4.65 16.65 8.10
N LYS A 19 3.76 17.56 7.68
CA LYS A 19 2.57 17.21 6.88
C LYS A 19 2.93 16.62 5.52
N ILE A 20 3.90 17.20 4.81
CA ILE A 20 4.33 16.73 3.49
C ILE A 20 4.92 15.32 3.60
N VAL A 21 5.67 15.01 4.66
CA VAL A 21 6.26 13.68 4.89
C VAL A 21 5.23 12.67 5.42
N ALA A 22 4.26 13.10 6.23
CA ALA A 22 3.22 12.21 6.74
C ALA A 22 2.26 11.69 5.64
N LEU A 23 2.10 12.45 4.55
CA LEU A 23 1.23 12.11 3.42
C LEU A 23 1.69 10.85 2.65
N PRO A 24 2.95 10.74 2.17
CA PRO A 24 3.46 9.51 1.56
C PRO A 24 3.56 8.35 2.56
N MET A 25 3.84 8.62 3.84
CA MET A 25 3.88 7.58 4.87
C MET A 25 2.54 6.86 5.03
N LYS A 26 1.42 7.60 4.97
CA LYS A 26 0.06 7.02 4.99
C LYS A 26 -0.23 6.22 3.73
N LEU A 27 0.24 6.66 2.57
CA LEU A 27 0.08 5.94 1.31
C LEU A 27 0.84 4.61 1.34
N LEU A 28 2.08 4.61 1.82
CA LEU A 28 2.89 3.40 2.00
C LEU A 28 2.18 2.39 2.91
N TRP A 29 1.62 2.84 4.03
CA TRP A 29 0.89 1.97 4.93
C TRP A 29 -0.33 1.32 4.25
N LYS A 30 -1.07 2.11 3.46
CA LYS A 30 -2.22 1.61 2.69
C LYS A 30 -1.82 0.62 1.60
N MET A 31 -0.68 0.82 0.94
CA MET A 31 -0.14 -0.12 -0.04
C MET A 31 0.30 -1.44 0.61
N ILE A 32 0.96 -1.39 1.76
CA ILE A 32 1.38 -2.60 2.49
C ILE A 32 0.14 -3.42 2.89
N THR A 33 -0.89 -2.78 3.45
CA THR A 33 -2.12 -3.50 3.83
C THR A 33 -2.85 -4.09 2.62
N ASN A 34 -2.94 -3.36 1.51
CA ASN A 34 -3.52 -3.91 0.27
C ASN A 34 -2.71 -5.09 -0.27
N SER A 35 -1.38 -5.04 -0.13
CA SER A 35 -0.47 -6.11 -0.55
C SER A 35 -0.63 -7.38 0.26
N ILE A 36 -0.71 -7.25 1.58
CA ILE A 36 -0.96 -8.39 2.47
C ILE A 36 -2.32 -9.02 2.13
N VAL A 37 -3.38 -8.21 1.97
CA VAL A 37 -4.72 -8.71 1.62
C VAL A 37 -4.72 -9.43 0.28
N GLY A 38 -4.06 -8.87 -0.75
CA GLY A 38 -3.94 -9.48 -2.07
C GLY A 38 -3.19 -10.82 -2.05
N ALA A 39 -2.11 -10.91 -1.27
CA ALA A 39 -1.35 -12.14 -1.08
C ALA A 39 -2.17 -13.22 -0.35
N VAL A 40 -2.88 -12.84 0.72
CA VAL A 40 -3.77 -13.75 1.47
C VAL A 40 -4.90 -14.26 0.59
N LEU A 41 -5.57 -13.39 -0.17
CA LEU A 41 -6.61 -13.79 -1.13
C LEU A 41 -6.09 -14.78 -2.18
N LEU A 42 -4.92 -14.51 -2.77
CA LEU A 42 -4.33 -15.41 -3.76
C LEU A 42 -4.00 -16.78 -3.15
N TRP A 43 -3.47 -16.79 -1.92
CA TRP A 43 -3.18 -18.02 -1.19
C TRP A 43 -4.46 -18.83 -0.93
N VAL A 44 -5.54 -18.18 -0.49
CA VAL A 44 -6.86 -18.80 -0.28
C VAL A 44 -7.39 -19.40 -1.58
N VAL A 45 -7.37 -18.64 -2.68
CA VAL A 45 -7.86 -19.14 -3.98
C VAL A 45 -7.06 -20.35 -4.47
N ASN A 46 -5.76 -20.38 -4.23
CA ASN A 46 -4.93 -21.54 -4.57
C ASN A 46 -5.27 -22.79 -3.72
N LEU A 47 -5.68 -22.62 -2.46
CA LEU A 47 -6.16 -23.73 -1.63
C LEU A 47 -7.51 -24.32 -2.11
N PHE A 48 -8.35 -23.51 -2.78
CA PHE A 48 -9.62 -23.97 -3.36
C PHE A 48 -9.46 -24.76 -4.68
N GLY A 49 -8.24 -25.11 -5.07
CA GLY A 49 -8.01 -26.04 -6.19
C GLY A 49 -8.02 -25.41 -7.57
N ALA A 50 -7.83 -24.08 -7.67
CA ALA A 50 -7.78 -23.38 -8.96
C ALA A 50 -6.56 -23.75 -9.83
N GLY A 51 -5.64 -24.61 -9.38
CA GLY A 51 -4.49 -25.07 -10.17
C GLY A 51 -3.55 -23.94 -10.62
N ILE A 52 -3.66 -22.76 -10.00
CA ILE A 52 -2.95 -21.56 -10.41
C ILE A 52 -1.50 -21.72 -9.97
N GLN A 53 -0.59 -21.81 -10.93
CA GLN A 53 0.83 -21.64 -10.62
C GLN A 53 1.04 -20.23 -10.06
N ILE A 54 1.23 -20.13 -8.74
CA ILE A 54 1.56 -18.87 -8.08
C ILE A 54 3.02 -18.56 -8.40
N THR A 55 3.23 -17.73 -9.43
CA THR A 55 4.53 -17.10 -9.70
C THR A 55 4.67 -15.82 -8.89
N PHE A 56 5.90 -15.45 -8.52
CA PHE A 56 6.21 -14.19 -7.83
C PHE A 56 5.56 -12.97 -8.51
N LEU A 57 5.52 -12.94 -9.84
CA LEU A 57 4.90 -11.86 -10.62
C LEU A 57 3.38 -11.75 -10.37
N LYS A 58 2.65 -12.88 -10.33
CA LYS A 58 1.20 -12.91 -10.07
C LYS A 58 0.87 -12.49 -8.64
N ALA A 59 1.67 -12.94 -7.67
CA ALA A 59 1.54 -12.53 -6.27
C ALA A 59 1.84 -11.03 -6.09
N LEU A 60 2.81 -10.49 -6.82
CA LEU A 60 3.14 -9.06 -6.78
C LEU A 60 2.03 -8.19 -7.39
N ILE A 61 1.45 -8.61 -8.52
CA ILE A 61 0.32 -7.92 -9.17
C ILE A 61 -0.93 -7.96 -8.27
N ALA A 62 -1.25 -9.13 -7.70
CA ALA A 62 -2.36 -9.28 -6.77
C ALA A 62 -2.14 -8.50 -5.46
N GLY A 63 -0.91 -8.40 -4.97
CA GLY A 63 -0.59 -7.56 -3.82
C GLY A 63 -0.72 -6.06 -4.12
N LEU A 64 -0.15 -5.59 -5.23
CA LEU A 64 -0.22 -4.16 -5.61
C LEU A 64 -1.65 -3.69 -5.87
N PHE A 65 -2.46 -4.51 -6.55
CA PHE A 65 -3.84 -4.17 -6.86
C PHE A 65 -4.84 -4.60 -5.77
N GLY A 66 -4.48 -5.53 -4.88
CA GLY A 66 -5.39 -6.10 -3.88
C GLY A 66 -6.50 -6.94 -4.53
N ILE A 67 -7.76 -6.70 -4.11
CA ILE A 67 -8.96 -7.41 -4.59
C ILE A 67 -9.10 -7.40 -6.13
N PRO A 68 -9.01 -6.26 -6.84
CA PRO A 68 -9.08 -6.27 -8.30
C PRO A 68 -7.92 -7.04 -8.95
N GLY A 69 -6.74 -7.07 -8.32
CA GLY A 69 -5.59 -7.81 -8.83
C GLY A 69 -5.79 -9.32 -8.79
N VAL A 70 -6.40 -9.82 -7.72
CA VAL A 70 -6.74 -11.24 -7.56
C VAL A 70 -7.79 -11.65 -8.61
N LEU A 71 -8.82 -10.82 -8.84
CA LEU A 71 -9.83 -11.07 -9.88
C LEU A 71 -9.20 -11.23 -11.27
N ILE A 72 -8.25 -10.36 -11.64
CA ILE A 72 -7.55 -10.43 -12.93
C ILE A 72 -6.73 -11.72 -13.03
N VAL A 73 -5.99 -12.08 -11.97
CA VAL A 73 -5.16 -13.30 -11.99
C VAL A 73 -6.04 -14.54 -12.12
N VAL A 74 -7.17 -14.61 -11.42
CA VAL A 74 -8.11 -15.74 -11.52
C VAL A 74 -8.75 -15.80 -12.90
N LEU A 75 -9.23 -14.67 -13.45
CA LEU A 75 -9.79 -14.61 -14.80
C LEU A 75 -8.79 -14.98 -15.89
N MET A 76 -7.51 -14.65 -15.70
CA MET A 76 -6.45 -14.97 -16.66
C MET A 76 -5.89 -16.39 -16.48
N SER A 77 -6.14 -17.03 -15.34
CA SER A 77 -5.71 -18.40 -15.07
C SER A 77 -6.80 -19.46 -15.24
N LEU A 78 -8.07 -19.06 -15.34
CA LEU A 78 -9.18 -19.91 -15.77
C LEU A 78 -9.15 -20.09 -17.30
#